data_AF-A0A5C5VGH1-F1
#
_entry.id   AF-A0A5C5VGH1-F1
#
_cell.length_a   1.000
_cell.length_b   1.000
_cell.length_c   1.000
_cell.angle_alpha   90.00
_cell.angle_beta   90.00
_cell.angle_gamma   90.00
#
_symmetry.space_group_name_H-M   'P 1'
#
loop_
_entity.id
_entity.type
_entity.pdbx_description
1 polymer ?
#
loop_
_entity_poly.entity_id
_entity_poly.type
_entity_poly.pdbx_seq_one_letter_code
_entity_poly.pdbx_strand_id
1 'polypeptide(L)'
;MMSQRSGTLSYQVFAAGFSLAVFLLFYVGCDLYGWRIGVLCTFGANALAAYVLHMMVDHSVKSFMPRDAPEWYMWGGRAVFIGATYLLVRSLELRAIYLKL
;
A
#
# COMPACT_ATOMS: atom_id res chain seq x y z
N MET A 1 -4.08 15.81 27.28
CA MET A 1 -2.77 15.68 26.62
C MET A 1 -2.40 14.21 26.56
N MET A 2 -2.40 13.59 25.38
CA MET A 2 -1.85 12.24 25.21
C MET A 2 -0.32 12.35 25.34
N SER A 3 0.21 11.94 26.49
CA SER A 3 1.64 11.62 26.59
C SER A 3 1.86 10.41 25.69
N GLN A 4 2.51 10.61 24.55
CA GLN A 4 3.07 9.53 23.76
C GLN A 4 4.15 8.89 24.63
N ARG A 5 3.75 7.91 25.46
CA ARG A 5 4.70 7.09 26.21
C ARG A 5 5.57 6.41 25.17
N SER A 6 6.85 6.78 25.14
CA SER A 6 7.81 6.16 24.25
C SER A 6 7.69 4.65 24.44
N GLY A 7 7.48 3.91 23.34
CA GLY A 7 7.48 2.45 23.38
C GLY A 7 8.78 1.95 24.02
N THR A 8 8.78 0.72 24.53
CA THR A 8 9.97 0.13 25.14
C THR A 8 11.18 0.26 24.21
N LEU A 9 12.37 0.50 24.77
CA LEU A 9 13.61 0.66 23.97
C LEU A 9 13.80 -0.52 23.01
N SER A 10 13.55 -1.75 23.49
CA SER A 10 13.62 -2.96 22.68
C SER A 10 12.69 -2.93 21.47
N TYR A 11 11.47 -2.41 21.62
CA TYR A 11 10.52 -2.26 20.51
C TYR A 11 11.04 -1.26 19.48
N GLN A 12 11.52 -0.09 19.91
CA GLN A 12 12.03 0.93 19.00
C GLN A 12 13.25 0.45 18.21
N VAL A 13 14.20 -0.21 18.88
CA VAL A 13 15.41 -0.74 18.23
C VAL A 13 15.06 -1.84 17.23
N PHE A 14 14.16 -2.75 17.59
CA PHE A 14 13.69 -3.78 16.68
C PHE A 14 12.95 -3.20 15.47
N ALA A 15 11.99 -2.29 15.70
CA ALA A 15 11.21 -1.67 14.65
C ALA A 15 12.09 -0.86 13.68
N ALA A 16 13.04 -0.07 14.22
CA ALA A 16 14.02 0.66 13.43
C ALA A 16 14.89 -0.29 12.60
N GLY A 17 15.47 -1.32 13.21
CA GLY A 17 16.29 -2.32 12.51
C GLY A 17 15.52 -3.07 11.43
N PHE A 18 14.29 -3.48 11.72
CA PHE A 18 13.42 -4.14 10.75
C PHE A 18 13.06 -3.21 9.58
N SER A 19 12.71 -1.95 9.85
CA SER A 19 12.44 -0.97 8.79
C SER A 19 13.65 -0.76 7.87
N LEU A 20 14.86 -0.74 8.43
CA LEU A 20 16.11 -0.61 7.68
C LEU A 20 16.40 -1.87 6.86
N ALA A 21 16.12 -3.06 7.40
CA ALA A 21 16.28 -4.32 6.68
C ALA A 21 15.31 -4.42 5.49
N VAL A 22 14.05 -4.02 5.67
CA VAL A 22 13.07 -3.95 4.59
C VAL A 22 13.50 -2.94 3.53
N PHE A 23 13.98 -1.76 3.94
CA PHE A 23 14.54 -0.78 3.01
C PHE A 23 15.71 -1.37 2.20
N LEU A 24 16.66 -2.02 2.86
CA LEU A 24 17.84 -2.60 2.21
C LEU A 24 17.46 -3.68 1.20
N LEU A 25 16.45 -4.50 1.50
CA LEU A 25 15.91 -5.49 0.56
C LEU A 25 15.44 -4.83 -0.74
N PHE A 26 14.67 -3.74 -0.65
CA PHE A 26 14.19 -3.03 -1.84
C PHE A 26 15.30 -2.24 -2.54
N TYR A 27 16.25 -1.67 -1.80
CA TYR A 27 17.41 -1.01 -2.38
C TYR A 27 18.25 -2.00 -3.22
N VAL A 28 18.54 -3.18 -2.68
CA VAL A 28 19.30 -4.21 -3.40
C VAL A 28 18.50 -4.74 -4.61
N GLY A 29 17.23 -5.10 -4.41
CA GLY A 29 16.40 -5.64 -5.50
C GLY A 29 16.11 -4.64 -6.61
N CYS A 30 15.61 -3.45 -6.27
CA CYS A 30 15.13 -2.47 -7.24
C CYS A 30 16.25 -1.57 -7.77
N ASP A 31 17.15 -1.07 -6.91
CA ASP A 31 18.15 -0.07 -7.32
C ASP A 31 19.46 -0.72 -7.82
N LEU A 32 19.94 -1.80 -7.17
CA LEU A 32 21.16 -2.50 -7.64
C LEU A 32 20.86 -3.49 -8.77
N TYR A 33 19.87 -4.37 -8.58
CA TYR A 33 19.54 -5.40 -9.57
C TYR A 33 18.53 -4.93 -10.64
N GLY A 34 17.97 -3.73 -10.50
CA GLY A 34 17.07 -3.15 -11.50
C GLY A 34 15.69 -3.82 -11.58
N TRP A 35 15.23 -4.52 -10.53
CA TRP A 35 13.92 -5.16 -10.55
C TRP A 35 12.80 -4.12 -10.66
N ARG A 36 12.02 -4.22 -11.73
CA ARG A 36 10.83 -3.39 -11.96
C ARG A 36 9.58 -4.23 -11.83
N ILE A 37 9.10 -4.36 -10.59
CA ILE A 37 7.83 -5.03 -10.32
C ILE A 37 6.70 -4.04 -10.65
N GLY A 38 5.85 -4.37 -11.62
CA GLY A 38 4.81 -3.46 -12.11
C GLY A 38 3.90 -2.92 -11.01
N VAL A 39 3.61 -3.70 -9.96
CA VAL A 39 2.82 -3.23 -8.82
C VAL A 39 3.56 -2.15 -8.02
N LEU A 40 4.86 -2.33 -7.76
CA LEU A 40 5.69 -1.34 -7.06
C LEU A 40 5.87 -0.07 -7.91
N CYS A 41 6.07 -0.23 -9.22
CA CYS A 41 6.22 0.90 -10.13
C CYS A 41 4.91 1.72 -10.24
N THR A 42 3.77 1.07 -10.48
CA THR A 42 2.48 1.75 -10.63
C THR A 42 2.08 2.50 -9.36
N PHE A 43 2.22 1.87 -8.19
CA PHE A 43 1.89 2.55 -6.93
C PHE A 43 2.94 3.60 -6.54
N GLY A 44 4.22 3.38 -6.87
CA GLY A 44 5.29 4.36 -6.60
C GLY A 44 5.19 5.61 -7.47
N ALA A 45 4.88 5.46 -8.76
CA ALA A 45 4.79 6.58 -9.70
C ALA A 45 3.64 7.54 -9.36
N ASN A 46 2.57 7.02 -8.75
CA ASN A 46 1.34 7.74 -8.45
C ASN A 46 0.88 7.52 -7.00
N ALA A 47 1.80 7.64 -6.05
CA ALA A 47 1.53 7.35 -4.63
C ALA A 47 0.40 8.22 -4.05
N LEU A 48 0.35 9.52 -4.39
CA LEU A 48 -0.72 10.41 -3.93
C LEU A 48 -2.07 10.01 -4.52
N ALA A 49 -2.12 9.71 -5.82
CA ALA A 49 -3.35 9.26 -6.46
C ALA A 49 -3.84 7.95 -5.84
N ALA A 50 -2.94 6.99 -5.59
CA ALA A 50 -3.26 5.76 -4.88
C ALA A 50 -3.81 6.04 -3.47
N TYR A 51 -3.20 6.99 -2.75
CA TYR A 51 -3.66 7.40 -1.42
C TYR A 51 -5.07 8.01 -1.42
N VAL A 52 -5.45 8.76 -2.45
CA VAL A 52 -6.82 9.30 -2.53
C VAL A 52 -7.81 8.24 -3.01
N LEU A 53 -7.46 7.52 -4.07
CA LEU A 53 -8.37 6.57 -4.72
C LEU A 53 -8.69 5.36 -3.84
N HIS A 54 -7.72 4.86 -3.06
CA HIS A 54 -8.00 3.70 -2.20
C HIS A 54 -9.10 3.99 -1.17
N MET A 55 -9.22 5.23 -0.66
CA MET A 55 -10.29 5.59 0.28
C MET A 55 -11.68 5.49 -0.38
N MET A 56 -11.79 5.91 -1.65
CA MET A 56 -13.04 5.83 -2.41
C MET A 56 -13.41 4.38 -2.74
N VAL A 57 -12.42 3.57 -3.10
CA VAL A 57 -12.61 2.14 -3.38
C VAL A 57 -12.97 1.40 -2.08
N ASP A 58 -12.33 1.72 -0.95
CA ASP A 58 -12.63 1.13 0.36
C ASP A 58 -14.09 1.36 0.74
N HIS A 59 -14.58 2.60 0.62
CA HIS A 59 -15.97 2.93 0.93
C HIS A 59 -16.96 2.15 0.04
N SER A 60 -16.63 2.02 -1.24
CA SER A 60 -17.45 1.30 -2.22
C SER A 60 -17.48 -0.20 -1.91
N VAL A 61 -16.33 -0.83 -1.67
CA VAL A 61 -16.21 -2.27 -1.42
C VAL A 61 -16.82 -2.65 -0.08
N LYS A 62 -16.61 -1.83 0.98
CA LYS A 62 -17.18 -2.08 2.30
C LYS A 62 -18.71 -2.11 2.29
N SER A 63 -19.36 -1.34 1.42
CA SER A 63 -20.82 -1.36 1.30
C SER A 63 -21.37 -2.73 0.87
N PHE A 64 -20.55 -3.56 0.21
CA PHE A 64 -20.92 -4.91 -0.21
C PHE A 64 -20.37 -6.00 0.74
N MET A 65 -19.66 -5.62 1.81
CA MET A 65 -19.15 -6.57 2.81
C MET A 65 -20.08 -6.66 4.03
N PRO A 66 -20.71 -7.82 4.29
CA PRO A 66 -21.41 -8.05 5.54
C PRO A 66 -20.41 -8.03 6.70
N ARG A 67 -20.87 -7.65 7.89
CA ARG A 67 -20.03 -7.63 9.10
C ARG A 67 -19.46 -9.01 9.44
N ASP A 68 -20.25 -10.05 9.24
CA ASP A 68 -19.88 -11.44 9.50
C ASP A 68 -19.56 -12.17 8.18
N ALA A 69 -18.59 -11.62 7.44
CA ALA A 69 -18.15 -12.22 6.19
C ALA A 69 -17.33 -13.50 6.45
N PRO A 70 -17.64 -14.62 5.77
CA PRO A 70 -16.77 -15.79 5.79
C PRO A 70 -15.43 -15.49 5.14
N GLU A 71 -14.38 -16.23 5.52
CA GLU A 71 -12.99 -15.94 5.15
C GLU A 71 -12.77 -15.78 3.64
N TRP A 72 -13.39 -16.65 2.83
CA TRP A 72 -13.27 -16.58 1.37
C TRP A 72 -13.84 -15.27 0.79
N TYR A 73 -14.92 -14.76 1.39
CA TYR A 73 -15.55 -13.51 0.97
C TYR A 73 -14.71 -12.29 1.41
N MET A 74 -14.07 -12.37 2.58
CA MET A 74 -13.09 -11.37 3.01
C MET A 74 -11.89 -11.30 2.06
N TRP A 75 -11.29 -12.44 1.71
CA TRP A 75 -10.18 -12.48 0.76
C TRP A 75 -10.59 -12.02 -0.64
N GLY A 76 -11.80 -12.38 -1.08
CA GLY A 76 -12.39 -11.88 -2.32
C GLY A 76 -12.55 -10.36 -2.32
N GLY A 77 -13.16 -9.79 -1.28
CA GLY A 77 -13.31 -8.35 -1.11
C GLY A 77 -11.96 -7.61 -1.09
N ARG A 78 -10.96 -8.17 -0.41
CA ARG A 78 -9.59 -7.63 -0.40
C ARG A 78 -8.95 -7.68 -1.79
N ALA A 79 -9.12 -8.77 -2.52
CA ALA A 79 -8.61 -8.89 -3.88
C ALA A 79 -9.27 -7.89 -4.83
N VAL A 80 -10.58 -7.69 -4.71
CA VAL A 80 -11.33 -6.68 -5.47
C VAL A 80 -10.86 -5.28 -5.12
N PHE A 81 -10.69 -4.97 -3.84
CA PHE A 81 -10.18 -3.67 -3.37
C PHE A 81 -8.80 -3.34 -3.94
N ILE A 82 -7.84 -4.28 -3.82
CA ILE A 82 -6.48 -4.10 -4.35
C ILE A 82 -6.51 -4.01 -5.88
N GLY A 83 -7.25 -4.89 -6.53
CA GLY A 83 -7.36 -4.94 -7.99
C GLY A 83 -7.98 -3.68 -8.58
N ALA A 84 -9.09 -3.20 -8.02
CA ALA A 84 -9.75 -1.96 -8.46
C ALA A 84 -8.84 -0.75 -8.26
N THR A 85 -8.20 -0.63 -7.09
CA THR A 85 -7.26 0.46 -6.82
C THR A 85 -6.07 0.42 -7.80
N TYR A 86 -5.52 -0.78 -8.04
CA TYR A 86 -4.43 -0.97 -9.00
C TYR A 86 -4.83 -0.57 -10.42
N LEU A 87 -6.00 -0.99 -10.90
CA LEU A 87 -6.48 -0.65 -12.23
C LEU A 87 -6.70 0.85 -12.42
N LEU A 88 -7.27 1.53 -11.42
CA LEU A 88 -7.46 2.97 -11.47
C LEU A 88 -6.12 3.71 -11.54
N VAL A 89 -5.18 3.38 -10.65
CA VAL A 89 -3.85 4.00 -10.66
C VAL A 89 -3.08 3.69 -11.94
N ARG A 90 -3.16 2.45 -12.42
CA ARG A 90 -2.55 2.05 -13.69
C ARG A 90 -3.15 2.78 -14.88
N SER A 91 -4.46 3.05 -14.86
CA SER A 91 -5.10 3.84 -15.92
C SER A 91 -4.60 5.28 -15.97
N LEU A 92 -4.25 5.87 -14.83
CA LEU A 92 -3.64 7.20 -14.74
C LEU A 92 -2.20 7.18 -15.24
N GLU A 93 -1.43 6.15 -14.85
CA GLU A 93 -0.05 5.95 -15.32
C GLU A 93 0.00 5.79 -16.85
N LEU A 94 -0.89 4.98 -17.43
CA LEU A 94 -0.99 4.79 -18.89
C LEU A 94 -1.33 6.09 -19.65
N ARG A 95 -1.98 7.05 -18.99
CA ARG A 95 -2.32 8.37 -19.55
C ARG A 95 -1.26 9.42 -19.25
N ALA A 96 -0.14 9.03 -18.64
CA ALA A 96 0.93 9.91 -18.18
C ALA A 96 0.44 11.04 -17.23
N ILE A 97 -0.64 10.79 -16.47
CA ILE A 97 -1.15 11.73 -15.47
C ILE A 97 -0.47 11.39 -14.15
N TYR A 98 0.42 12.29 -13.72
CA TYR A 98 1.17 12.13 -12.47
C TYR A 98 0.76 13.18 -11.45
N LEU A 99 0.10 12.71 -10.38
CA LEU A 99 -0.21 13.55 -9.21
C LEU A 99 0.94 13.45 -8.23
N LYS A 100 1.81 14.46 -8.27
CA LYS A 100 2.98 14.59 -7.38
C LYS A 100 2.70 15.62 -6.28
N LEU A 101 3.32 15.42 -5.11
CA LEU A 101 3.34 16.39 -4.02
C LEU A 101 4.49 17.39 -4.22
#